data_AF-A0A832GRF8-F1
#
_entry.id   AF-A0A832GRF8-F1
#
_cell.length_a   1.000
_cell.length_b   1.000
_cell.length_c   1.000
_cell.angle_alpha   90.00
_cell.angle_beta   90.00
_cell.angle_gamma   90.00
#
_symmetry.space_group_name_H-M   'P 1'
#
loop_
_entity.id
_entity.type
_entity.pdbx_description
1 polymer ?
#
loop_
_entity_poly.entity_id
_entity_poly.type
_entity_poly.pdbx_seq_one_letter_code
_entity_poly.pdbx_strand_id
1 'polypeptide(L)'
;MKGKIKIKYSGLIVFSSKIFSVFTGLIFTVIVTRNLSINEFGTWQYLSLILSYATFPASLFPYWATRFYARGYPVAKATIVSNLLLSLPCFLIFLIFVPSVSLIINVKPSLFYLISIQIFLVYLSISLEALALGKQPQLLGYETFSFELTKVALALILFVTLNLKLENVIVIVILAYLMQCLTLLFLLRKDLIVKEENLNWNIQKKWFLNIWLPLFNNFPAFIGGLDLFIIAFLTKSAASLAFYKVALSIATVISYSLGTSIALYPNLLKGGERKDIEETLNFFLIFAIPMTFGAIFLAKPILHIFKPEYEEASTLLIFMAPQFLLKSLTHIFGDVIVGVEEIDKGDISFKKLLKSKLFKWPLLNYIRNALALTLTYVFTSLILTYFLSNSALYAAFSCLLANIIADVFLFSKAFLTSIKAMPFNFPLNKLFKYCLASILMVIVLKVLNPVKSIETLITIGIGAIVYFTCLFLIDFEFRTVFKKLFVYIKRNYSLWK
;
A
#
# COMPACT_ATOMS: atom_id res chain seq x y z
N MET A 1 -28.93 21.68 4.03
CA MET A 1 -29.41 20.30 3.86
C MET A 1 -28.31 19.32 4.33
N LYS A 2 -28.54 18.60 5.43
CA LYS A 2 -27.60 17.57 5.95
C LYS A 2 -27.62 16.36 5.02
N GLY A 3 -26.63 16.26 4.13
CA GLY A 3 -26.43 15.06 3.31
C GLY A 3 -26.09 13.88 4.22
N LYS A 4 -27.06 13.00 4.47
CA LYS A 4 -26.80 11.71 5.13
C LYS A 4 -25.82 10.95 4.26
N ILE A 5 -24.57 10.84 4.71
CA ILE A 5 -23.56 9.97 4.11
C ILE A 5 -24.18 8.57 4.03
N LYS A 6 -24.38 8.04 2.82
CA LYS A 6 -24.87 6.67 2.62
C LYS A 6 -23.70 5.71 2.87
N ILE A 7 -23.35 5.54 4.15
CA ILE A 7 -22.13 4.85 4.63
C ILE A 7 -21.89 3.52 3.90
N LYS A 8 -22.95 2.71 3.69
CA LYS A 8 -22.86 1.41 3.01
C LYS A 8 -22.53 1.52 1.51
N TYR A 9 -23.11 2.51 0.82
CA TYR A 9 -22.87 2.72 -0.61
C TYR A 9 -21.47 3.30 -0.86
N SER A 10 -21.06 4.27 -0.04
CA SER A 10 -19.73 4.87 -0.13
C SER A 10 -18.62 3.85 0.15
N GLY A 11 -18.79 2.98 1.15
CA GLY A 11 -17.83 1.92 1.45
C GLY A 11 -17.69 0.90 0.31
N LEU A 12 -18.79 0.48 -0.31
CA LEU A 12 -18.78 -0.47 -1.43
C LEU A 12 -18.08 0.10 -2.67
N ILE A 13 -18.31 1.38 -2.99
CA ILE A 13 -17.65 2.04 -4.13
C ILE A 13 -16.13 2.10 -3.91
N VAL A 14 -15.70 2.53 -2.72
CA VAL A 14 -14.27 2.66 -2.40
C VAL A 14 -13.61 1.28 -2.38
N PHE A 15 -14.26 0.26 -1.82
CA PHE A 15 -13.73 -1.10 -1.84
C PHE A 15 -13.58 -1.64 -3.28
N SER A 16 -14.63 -1.48 -4.09
CA SER A 16 -14.63 -1.93 -5.49
C SER A 16 -13.57 -1.22 -6.32
N SER A 17 -13.36 0.09 -6.10
CA SER A 17 -12.32 0.86 -6.80
C SER A 17 -10.92 0.42 -6.39
N LYS A 18 -10.69 0.05 -5.12
CA LYS A 18 -9.40 -0.47 -4.67
C LYS A 18 -9.10 -1.82 -5.30
N ILE A 19 -10.06 -2.76 -5.33
CA ILE A 19 -9.91 -4.03 -6.05
C ILE A 19 -9.60 -3.77 -7.53
N PHE A 20 -10.37 -2.90 -8.19
CA PHE A 20 -10.12 -2.52 -9.58
C PHE A 20 -8.70 -1.99 -9.78
N SER A 21 -8.25 -1.09 -8.90
CA SER A 21 -6.89 -0.52 -8.92
C SER A 21 -5.79 -1.56 -8.76
N VAL A 22 -6.01 -2.64 -7.99
CA VAL A 22 -5.06 -3.76 -7.94
C VAL A 22 -4.88 -4.39 -9.31
N PHE A 23 -5.99 -4.76 -9.96
CA PHE A 23 -5.94 -5.44 -11.25
C PHE A 23 -5.38 -4.54 -12.36
N THR A 24 -5.85 -3.31 -12.46
CA THR A 24 -5.34 -2.35 -13.46
C THR A 24 -3.89 -1.94 -13.19
N GLY A 25 -3.50 -1.84 -11.92
CA GLY A 25 -2.13 -1.62 -11.50
C GLY A 25 -1.21 -2.72 -11.99
N LEU A 26 -1.59 -3.99 -11.78
CA LEU A 26 -0.85 -5.15 -12.29
C LEU A 26 -0.78 -5.18 -13.82
N ILE A 27 -1.90 -4.90 -14.51
CA ILE A 27 -1.92 -4.81 -15.98
C ILE A 27 -0.93 -3.75 -16.47
N PHE A 28 -0.95 -2.56 -15.88
CA PHE A 28 -0.03 -1.48 -16.22
C PHE A 28 1.42 -1.88 -15.96
N THR A 29 1.73 -2.48 -14.80
CA THR A 29 3.08 -2.95 -14.50
C THR A 29 3.54 -3.99 -15.51
N VAL A 30 2.69 -4.94 -15.92
CA VAL A 30 3.01 -5.93 -16.97
C VAL A 30 3.30 -5.27 -18.31
N ILE A 31 2.46 -4.31 -18.74
CA ILE A 31 2.70 -3.56 -19.98
C ILE A 31 4.07 -2.85 -19.91
N VAL A 32 4.37 -2.17 -18.80
CA VAL A 32 5.63 -1.45 -18.63
C VAL A 32 6.83 -2.41 -18.62
N THR A 33 6.79 -3.49 -17.83
CA THR A 33 7.92 -4.42 -17.69
C THR A 33 8.18 -5.24 -18.94
N ARG A 34 7.15 -5.54 -19.74
CA ARG A 34 7.33 -6.22 -21.03
C ARG A 34 8.06 -5.37 -22.05
N ASN A 35 7.88 -4.05 -22.00
CA ASN A 35 8.39 -3.12 -22.99
C ASN A 35 9.69 -2.43 -22.58
N LEU A 36 9.95 -2.29 -21.28
CA LEU A 36 11.20 -1.72 -20.77
C LEU A 36 12.26 -2.81 -20.51
N SER A 37 13.53 -2.40 -20.55
CA SER A 37 14.62 -3.18 -19.98
C SER A 37 14.57 -3.19 -18.44
N ILE A 38 15.25 -4.16 -17.82
CA ILE A 38 15.35 -4.25 -16.35
C ILE A 38 15.91 -2.95 -15.76
N ASN A 39 16.93 -2.37 -16.42
CA ASN A 39 17.53 -1.12 -15.99
C ASN A 39 16.57 0.07 -16.11
N GLU A 40 15.83 0.21 -17.21
CA GLU A 40 14.87 1.31 -17.37
C GLU A 40 13.71 1.21 -16.36
N PHE A 41 13.18 0.01 -16.13
CA PHE A 41 12.19 -0.20 -15.07
C PHE A 41 12.79 0.13 -13.70
N GLY A 42 14.02 -0.31 -13.42
CA GLY A 42 14.75 0.04 -12.20
C GLY A 42 14.94 1.55 -12.03
N THR A 43 15.25 2.26 -13.12
CA THR A 43 15.36 3.72 -13.12
C THR A 43 14.03 4.38 -12.82
N TRP A 44 12.93 3.88 -13.38
CA TRP A 44 11.59 4.36 -13.03
C TRP A 44 11.27 4.17 -11.54
N GLN A 45 11.65 3.02 -10.97
CA GLN A 45 11.48 2.76 -9.55
C GLN A 45 12.35 3.67 -8.69
N TYR A 46 13.58 3.97 -9.13
CA TYR A 46 14.45 4.94 -8.45
C TYR A 46 13.89 6.36 -8.49
N LEU A 47 13.42 6.83 -9.66
CA LEU A 47 12.77 8.12 -9.80
C LEU A 47 11.54 8.22 -8.88
N SER A 48 10.71 7.17 -8.85
CA SER A 48 9.53 7.08 -7.98
C SER A 48 9.90 7.08 -6.49
N LEU A 49 11.01 6.43 -6.13
CA LEU A 49 11.55 6.45 -4.78
C LEU A 49 11.98 7.86 -4.37
N ILE A 50 12.77 8.57 -5.18
CA ILE A 50 13.19 9.95 -4.89
C ILE A 50 11.99 10.90 -4.84
N LEU A 51 11.04 10.76 -5.76
CA LEU A 51 9.79 11.52 -5.75
C LEU A 51 8.98 11.32 -4.46
N SER A 52 8.95 10.10 -3.92
CA SER A 52 8.21 9.81 -2.68
C SER A 52 8.73 10.61 -1.48
N TYR A 53 10.02 10.90 -1.43
CA TYR A 53 10.61 11.74 -0.37
C TYR A 53 10.20 13.21 -0.51
N ALA A 54 10.12 13.73 -1.74
CA ALA A 54 9.66 15.10 -1.98
C ALA A 54 8.16 15.28 -1.73
N THR A 55 7.38 14.20 -1.84
CA THR A 55 5.91 14.22 -1.69
C THR A 55 5.43 13.80 -0.30
N PHE A 56 6.30 13.26 0.56
CA PHE A 56 5.96 12.88 1.93
C PHE A 56 5.22 13.97 2.74
N PRO A 57 5.63 15.26 2.69
CA PRO A 57 4.95 16.31 3.44
C PRO A 57 3.53 16.65 2.94
N ALA A 58 3.09 16.09 1.82
CA ALA A 58 1.79 16.40 1.21
C ALA A 58 0.58 16.01 2.08
N SER A 59 0.75 15.12 3.05
CA SER A 59 -0.33 14.70 3.97
C SER A 59 -0.50 15.60 5.21
N LEU A 60 0.43 16.53 5.45
CA LEU A 60 0.54 17.25 6.73
C LEU A 60 -0.63 18.21 7.01
N PHE A 61 -0.99 19.05 6.05
CA PHE A 61 -2.20 19.89 6.16
C PHE A 61 -3.50 19.11 5.92
N PRO A 62 -3.58 18.23 4.91
CA PRO A 62 -4.78 17.42 4.64
C PRO A 62 -5.26 16.56 5.82
N TYR A 63 -4.34 16.12 6.70
CA TYR A 63 -4.65 15.45 7.96
C TYR A 63 -5.62 16.25 8.85
N TRP A 64 -5.42 17.56 8.96
CA TRP A 64 -6.31 18.43 9.73
C TRP A 64 -7.55 18.82 8.90
N ALA A 65 -7.36 19.13 7.62
CA ALA A 65 -8.41 19.55 6.72
C ALA A 65 -9.61 18.60 6.72
N THR A 66 -9.38 17.28 6.65
CA THR A 66 -10.44 16.25 6.65
C THR A 66 -11.38 16.44 7.84
N ARG A 67 -10.84 16.66 9.04
CA ARG A 67 -11.63 16.80 10.29
C ARG A 67 -12.40 18.11 10.34
N PHE A 68 -11.79 19.21 9.92
CA PHE A 68 -12.43 20.52 9.91
C PHE A 68 -13.53 20.58 8.84
N TYR A 69 -13.27 20.02 7.66
CA TYR A 69 -14.22 19.98 6.57
C TYR A 69 -15.44 19.10 6.90
N ALA A 70 -15.22 17.94 7.54
CA ALA A 70 -16.30 17.08 8.03
C ALA A 70 -17.19 17.76 9.09
N ARG A 71 -16.65 18.71 9.85
CA ARG A 71 -17.36 19.53 10.84
C ARG A 71 -18.10 20.73 10.23
N GLY A 72 -18.02 20.91 8.91
CA GLY A 72 -18.68 21.99 8.18
C GLY A 72 -17.92 23.31 8.17
N TYR A 73 -16.64 23.33 8.57
CA TYR A 73 -15.83 24.54 8.42
C TYR A 73 -15.44 24.75 6.94
N PRO A 74 -15.51 25.98 6.42
CA PRO A 74 -15.09 26.31 5.06
C PRO A 74 -13.56 26.38 5.02
N VAL A 75 -12.90 25.22 4.88
CA VAL A 75 -11.43 25.08 4.85
C VAL A 75 -10.89 24.49 3.54
N ALA A 76 -11.75 24.29 2.54
CA ALA A 76 -11.36 23.73 1.25
C ALA A 76 -10.29 24.56 0.53
N LYS A 77 -10.51 25.87 0.34
CA LYS A 77 -9.53 26.75 -0.30
C LYS A 77 -8.24 26.83 0.52
N ALA A 78 -8.37 26.98 1.84
CA ALA A 78 -7.23 27.03 2.74
C ALA A 78 -6.37 25.76 2.65
N THR A 79 -7.00 24.60 2.49
CA THR A 79 -6.33 23.30 2.34
C THR A 79 -5.52 23.24 1.04
N ILE A 80 -6.17 23.51 -0.09
CA ILE A 80 -5.53 23.43 -1.42
C ILE A 80 -4.36 24.42 -1.50
N VAL A 81 -4.59 25.67 -1.09
CA VAL A 81 -3.56 26.73 -1.15
C VAL A 81 -2.39 26.40 -0.22
N SER A 82 -2.63 26.01 1.04
CA SER A 82 -1.54 25.67 1.95
C SER A 82 -0.71 24.48 1.47
N ASN A 83 -1.35 23.46 0.92
CA ASN A 83 -0.61 22.29 0.43
C ASN A 83 0.18 22.61 -0.85
N LEU A 84 -0.39 23.37 -1.79
CA LEU A 84 0.35 23.81 -2.97
C LEU A 84 1.51 24.74 -2.60
N LEU A 85 1.33 25.64 -1.63
CA LEU A 85 2.44 26.45 -1.11
C LEU A 85 3.53 25.60 -0.47
N LEU A 86 3.18 24.49 0.19
CA LEU A 86 4.15 23.53 0.75
C LEU A 86 4.87 22.72 -0.35
N SER A 87 4.25 22.53 -1.51
CA SER A 87 4.87 21.81 -2.63
C SER A 87 6.04 22.58 -3.26
N LEU A 88 6.02 23.91 -3.22
CA LEU A 88 7.08 24.77 -3.78
C LEU A 88 8.47 24.55 -3.13
N PRO A 89 8.64 24.68 -1.79
CA PRO A 89 9.93 24.41 -1.17
C PRO A 89 10.34 22.94 -1.36
N CYS A 90 9.41 21.99 -1.34
CA CYS A 90 9.71 20.57 -1.60
C CYS A 90 10.21 20.33 -3.03
N PHE A 91 9.61 20.99 -4.02
CA PHE A 91 10.07 20.98 -5.41
C PHE A 91 11.45 21.61 -5.56
N LEU A 92 11.71 22.77 -4.94
CA LEU A 92 13.01 23.42 -4.99
C LEU A 92 14.10 22.56 -4.35
N ILE A 93 13.81 21.96 -3.18
CA ILE A 93 14.71 21.00 -2.53
C ILE A 93 14.97 19.81 -3.47
N PHE A 94 13.93 19.24 -4.07
CA PHE A 94 14.08 18.14 -5.04
C PHE A 94 15.04 18.52 -6.17
N LEU A 95 14.87 19.70 -6.78
CA LEU A 95 15.75 20.19 -7.86
C LEU A 95 17.21 20.36 -7.40
N ILE A 96 17.43 20.87 -6.20
CA ILE A 96 18.78 21.02 -5.62
C ILE A 96 19.47 19.66 -5.48
N PHE A 97 18.72 18.61 -5.13
CA PHE A 97 19.27 17.26 -4.97
C PHE A 97 19.46 16.51 -6.30
N VAL A 98 18.81 16.91 -7.40
CA VAL A 98 18.87 16.20 -8.69
C VAL A 98 20.29 15.86 -9.14
N PRO A 99 21.27 16.79 -9.14
CA PRO A 99 22.64 16.46 -9.55
C PRO A 99 23.22 15.31 -8.74
N SER A 100 23.09 15.36 -7.42
CA SER A 100 23.62 14.34 -6.51
C SER A 100 22.95 12.98 -6.73
N VAL A 101 21.62 12.91 -6.75
CA VAL A 101 20.91 11.62 -6.93
C VAL A 101 21.05 11.05 -8.33
N SER A 102 21.16 11.89 -9.36
CA SER A 102 21.36 11.42 -10.74
C SER A 102 22.69 10.69 -10.92
N LEU A 103 23.75 11.14 -10.23
CA LEU A 103 25.09 10.55 -10.30
C LEU A 103 25.19 9.18 -9.59
N ILE A 104 24.35 8.93 -8.58
CA ILE A 104 24.44 7.69 -7.77
C ILE A 104 24.31 6.43 -8.64
N ILE A 105 23.34 6.42 -9.56
CA ILE A 105 23.08 5.30 -10.47
C ILE A 105 23.23 5.68 -11.95
N ASN A 106 23.90 6.80 -12.24
CA ASN A 106 24.16 7.33 -13.58
C ASN A 106 22.88 7.48 -14.46
N VAL A 107 21.86 8.13 -13.92
CA VAL A 107 20.59 8.40 -14.61
C VAL A 107 20.57 9.81 -15.15
N LYS A 108 19.98 10.00 -16.34
CA LYS A 108 19.84 11.32 -16.98
C LYS A 108 19.06 12.30 -16.07
N PRO A 109 19.61 13.47 -15.72
CA PRO A 109 18.90 14.48 -14.92
C PRO A 109 17.56 14.93 -15.51
N SER A 110 17.42 14.90 -16.84
CA SER A 110 16.18 15.26 -17.54
C SER A 110 14.97 14.44 -17.08
N LEU A 111 15.15 13.18 -16.69
CA LEU A 111 14.07 12.33 -16.18
C LEU A 111 13.60 12.79 -14.79
N PHE A 112 14.49 13.32 -13.95
CA PHE A 112 14.12 13.93 -12.67
C PHE A 112 13.34 15.22 -12.88
N TYR A 113 13.77 16.06 -13.83
CA TYR A 113 13.02 17.27 -14.17
C TYR A 113 11.62 16.93 -14.69
N LEU A 114 11.49 15.90 -15.53
CA LEU A 114 10.19 15.44 -16.01
C LEU A 114 9.29 14.94 -14.87
N ILE A 115 9.78 14.05 -14.00
CA ILE A 115 8.97 13.48 -12.91
C ILE A 115 8.61 14.52 -11.83
N SER A 116 9.39 15.59 -11.69
CA SER A 116 9.16 16.64 -10.69
C SER A 116 7.79 17.35 -10.83
N ILE A 117 7.20 17.34 -12.02
CA ILE A 117 5.82 17.83 -12.25
C ILE A 117 4.81 17.10 -11.37
N GLN A 118 5.05 15.81 -11.08
CA GLN A 118 4.18 15.01 -10.22
C GLN A 118 4.13 15.55 -8.79
N ILE A 119 5.13 16.31 -8.31
CA ILE A 119 5.13 16.89 -6.97
C ILE A 119 3.88 17.75 -6.79
N PHE A 120 3.62 18.69 -7.70
CA PHE A 120 2.44 19.55 -7.62
C PHE A 120 1.12 18.77 -7.71
N LEU A 121 1.07 17.78 -8.60
CA LEU A 121 -0.13 16.97 -8.80
C LEU A 121 -0.45 16.12 -7.57
N VAL A 122 0.55 15.52 -6.91
CA VAL A 122 0.37 14.72 -5.70
C VAL A 122 -0.08 15.58 -4.51
N TYR A 123 0.47 16.78 -4.35
CA TYR A 123 0.01 17.71 -3.30
C TYR A 123 -1.43 18.19 -3.54
N LEU A 124 -1.81 18.40 -4.81
CA LEU A 124 -3.17 18.71 -5.17
C LEU A 124 -4.10 17.52 -4.93
N SER A 125 -3.72 16.32 -5.36
CA SER A 125 -4.54 15.12 -5.22
C SER A 125 -4.83 14.82 -3.75
N ILE A 126 -3.79 14.79 -2.89
CA ILE A 126 -3.95 14.50 -1.46
C ILE A 126 -4.83 15.55 -0.76
N SER A 127 -4.75 16.82 -1.18
CA SER A 127 -5.64 17.88 -0.69
C SER A 127 -7.11 17.58 -1.04
N LEU A 128 -7.38 17.24 -2.30
CA LEU A 128 -8.73 16.97 -2.79
C LEU A 128 -9.30 15.69 -2.18
N GLU A 129 -8.47 14.65 -2.02
CA GLU A 129 -8.80 13.40 -1.36
C GLU A 129 -9.24 13.63 0.10
N ALA A 130 -8.52 14.47 0.85
CA ALA A 130 -8.90 14.81 2.22
C ALA A 130 -10.26 15.54 2.30
N LEU A 131 -10.55 16.42 1.34
CA LEU A 131 -11.85 17.10 1.25
C LEU A 131 -12.97 16.12 0.87
N ALA A 132 -12.72 15.27 -0.12
CA ALA A 132 -13.62 14.19 -0.51
C ALA A 132 -13.93 13.27 0.67
N LEU A 133 -12.91 12.81 1.40
CA LEU A 133 -13.05 11.97 2.59
C LEU A 133 -13.88 12.64 3.68
N GLY A 134 -13.71 13.95 3.90
CA GLY A 134 -14.42 14.70 4.93
C GLY A 134 -15.93 14.80 4.71
N LYS A 135 -16.41 14.74 3.45
CA LYS A 135 -17.83 15.01 3.13
C LYS A 135 -18.51 13.90 2.32
N GLN A 136 -17.84 13.35 1.33
CA GLN A 136 -18.37 12.36 0.39
C GLN A 136 -17.32 11.28 0.06
N PRO A 137 -17.10 10.30 0.96
CA PRO A 137 -16.06 9.29 0.78
C PRO A 137 -16.15 8.48 -0.51
N GLN A 138 -17.35 8.36 -1.12
CA GLN A 138 -17.53 7.70 -2.41
C GLN A 138 -16.72 8.32 -3.56
N LEU A 139 -16.39 9.62 -3.47
CA LEU A 139 -15.61 10.31 -4.50
C LEU A 139 -14.20 9.73 -4.62
N LEU A 140 -13.67 9.15 -3.53
CA LEU A 140 -12.40 8.44 -3.52
C LEU A 140 -12.40 7.21 -4.44
N GLY A 141 -13.57 6.62 -4.65
CA GLY A 141 -13.71 5.55 -5.63
C GLY A 141 -13.61 6.06 -7.06
N TYR A 142 -14.36 7.13 -7.37
CA TYR A 142 -14.40 7.70 -8.71
C TYR A 142 -13.05 8.26 -9.17
N GLU A 143 -12.31 8.93 -8.28
CA GLU A 143 -10.97 9.42 -8.59
C GLU A 143 -10.00 8.24 -8.91
N THR A 144 -10.08 7.14 -8.15
CA THR A 144 -9.23 5.96 -8.31
C THR A 144 -9.55 5.29 -9.64
N PHE A 145 -10.84 5.13 -9.97
CA PHE A 145 -11.26 4.63 -11.28
C PHE A 145 -10.73 5.52 -12.42
N SER A 146 -10.86 6.84 -12.31
CA SER A 146 -10.38 7.78 -13.32
C SER A 146 -8.86 7.68 -13.52
N PHE A 147 -8.09 7.62 -12.43
CA PHE A 147 -6.63 7.48 -12.47
C PHE A 147 -6.22 6.19 -13.18
N GLU A 148 -6.77 5.06 -12.73
CA GLU A 148 -6.41 3.73 -13.23
C GLU A 148 -6.82 3.52 -14.69
N LEU A 149 -8.03 3.93 -15.06
CA LEU A 149 -8.54 3.79 -16.43
C LEU A 149 -7.73 4.65 -17.40
N THR A 150 -7.42 5.90 -17.03
CA THR A 150 -6.57 6.78 -17.84
C THR A 150 -5.18 6.18 -18.01
N LYS A 151 -4.56 5.72 -16.92
CA LYS A 151 -3.21 5.13 -16.90
C LYS A 151 -3.12 3.90 -17.82
N VAL A 152 -4.07 2.97 -17.71
CA VAL A 152 -4.09 1.76 -18.54
C VAL A 152 -4.44 2.09 -20.00
N ALA A 153 -5.44 2.94 -20.25
CA ALA A 153 -5.83 3.31 -21.61
C ALA A 153 -4.68 3.99 -22.37
N LEU A 154 -3.99 4.95 -21.74
CA LEU A 154 -2.83 5.60 -22.34
C LEU A 154 -1.68 4.62 -22.56
N ALA A 155 -1.44 3.69 -21.64
CA ALA A 155 -0.41 2.66 -21.81
C ALA A 155 -0.71 1.74 -23.00
N LEU A 156 -1.96 1.34 -23.20
CA LEU A 156 -2.38 0.52 -24.33
C LEU A 156 -2.30 1.28 -25.66
N ILE A 157 -2.73 2.54 -25.69
CA ILE A 157 -2.63 3.38 -26.90
C ILE A 157 -1.16 3.56 -27.28
N LEU A 158 -0.32 3.99 -26.33
CA LEU A 158 1.09 4.24 -26.57
C LEU A 158 1.85 2.96 -26.91
N PHE A 159 1.43 1.80 -26.38
CA PHE A 159 1.95 0.50 -26.78
C PHE A 159 1.67 0.18 -28.25
N VAL A 160 0.47 0.47 -28.75
CA VAL A 160 0.09 0.19 -30.15
C VAL A 160 0.71 1.21 -31.11
N THR A 161 0.86 2.47 -30.69
CA THR A 161 1.26 3.56 -31.59
C THR A 161 2.74 3.94 -31.53
N LEU A 162 3.45 3.66 -30.42
CA LEU A 162 4.85 4.06 -30.21
C LEU A 162 5.67 2.92 -29.58
N ASN A 163 6.98 2.89 -29.85
CA ASN A 163 7.91 2.12 -29.03
C ASN A 163 7.93 2.74 -27.62
N LEU A 164 7.34 2.04 -26.65
CA LEU A 164 7.09 2.54 -25.30
C LEU A 164 8.44 2.76 -24.57
N LYS A 165 8.83 4.02 -24.37
CA LYS A 165 10.06 4.42 -23.66
C LYS A 165 9.77 4.84 -22.23
N LEU A 166 10.81 4.90 -21.40
CA LEU A 166 10.72 5.33 -20.00
C LEU A 166 10.07 6.70 -19.84
N GLU A 167 10.40 7.67 -20.69
CA GLU A 167 9.81 9.01 -20.69
C GLU A 167 8.27 8.94 -20.86
N ASN A 168 7.80 8.08 -21.75
CA ASN A 168 6.37 7.90 -22.01
C ASN A 168 5.66 7.34 -20.77
N VAL A 169 6.28 6.41 -20.04
CA VAL A 169 5.73 5.89 -18.77
C VAL A 169 5.55 7.00 -17.74
N ILE A 170 6.54 7.89 -17.60
CA ILE A 170 6.47 9.03 -16.68
C ILE A 170 5.34 9.98 -17.10
N VAL A 171 5.21 10.29 -18.40
CA VAL A 171 4.14 11.13 -18.95
C VAL A 171 2.76 10.51 -18.73
N ILE A 172 2.59 9.21 -18.95
CA ILE A 172 1.32 8.50 -18.70
C ILE A 172 0.89 8.70 -17.23
N VAL A 173 1.81 8.53 -16.28
CA VAL A 173 1.50 8.69 -14.86
C VAL A 173 1.17 10.14 -14.51
N ILE A 174 1.87 11.12 -15.10
CA ILE A 174 1.54 12.55 -14.96
C ILE A 174 0.11 12.83 -15.45
N LEU A 175 -0.24 12.35 -16.65
CA LEU A 175 -1.57 12.54 -17.23
C LEU A 175 -2.66 11.84 -16.42
N ALA A 176 -2.38 10.65 -15.87
CA ALA A 176 -3.29 9.94 -14.99
C ALA A 176 -3.57 10.72 -13.70
N TYR A 177 -2.53 11.27 -13.05
CA TYR A 177 -2.69 12.15 -11.89
C TYR A 177 -3.46 13.44 -12.23
N LEU A 178 -3.19 14.03 -13.39
CA LEU A 178 -3.94 15.19 -13.85
C LEU A 178 -5.44 14.87 -13.99
N MET A 179 -5.78 13.74 -14.63
CA MET A 179 -7.18 13.30 -14.76
C MET A 179 -7.85 13.00 -13.41
N GLN A 180 -7.10 12.43 -12.45
CA GLN A 180 -7.58 12.25 -11.09
C GLN A 180 -7.94 13.59 -10.43
N CYS A 181 -7.03 14.57 -10.48
CA CYS A 181 -7.25 15.90 -9.93
C CYS A 181 -8.42 16.62 -10.62
N LEU A 182 -8.52 16.57 -11.94
CA LEU A 182 -9.62 17.16 -12.71
C LEU A 182 -10.97 16.55 -12.33
N THR A 183 -11.02 15.23 -12.16
CA THR A 183 -12.23 14.52 -11.73
C THR A 183 -12.69 15.01 -10.36
N LEU A 184 -11.79 15.10 -9.39
CA LEU A 184 -12.12 15.59 -8.05
C LEU A 184 -12.50 17.06 -8.02
N LEU A 185 -11.77 17.92 -8.73
CA LEU A 185 -12.11 19.34 -8.86
C LEU A 185 -13.51 19.50 -9.46
N PHE A 186 -13.84 18.73 -10.49
CA PHE A 186 -15.16 18.74 -11.10
C PHE A 186 -16.23 18.27 -10.11
N LEU A 187 -16.02 17.14 -9.42
CA LEU A 187 -17.01 16.57 -8.49
C LEU A 187 -17.22 17.46 -7.25
N LEU A 188 -16.16 18.10 -6.76
CA LEU A 188 -16.19 18.99 -5.59
C LEU A 188 -16.52 20.46 -5.95
N ARG A 189 -16.65 20.81 -7.23
CA ARG A 189 -16.77 22.22 -7.69
C ARG A 189 -17.79 23.06 -6.92
N LYS A 190 -18.97 22.51 -6.64
CA LYS A 190 -20.04 23.23 -5.94
C LYS A 190 -19.67 23.57 -4.50
N ASP A 191 -18.81 22.75 -3.91
CA ASP A 191 -18.34 22.91 -2.54
C ASP A 191 -17.05 23.75 -2.45
N LEU A 192 -16.29 23.85 -3.55
CA LEU A 192 -15.07 24.68 -3.65
C LEU A 192 -15.39 26.14 -4.01
N ILE A 193 -16.50 26.41 -4.70
CA ILE A 193 -16.92 27.74 -5.16
C ILE A 193 -17.80 28.44 -4.11
N VAL A 194 -17.57 28.19 -2.81
CA VAL A 194 -18.24 28.96 -1.76
C VAL A 194 -17.63 30.37 -1.77
N LYS A 195 -18.44 31.36 -2.20
CA LYS A 195 -18.04 32.77 -2.36
C LYS A 195 -17.51 33.40 -1.06
N GLU A 196 -17.93 32.91 0.10
CA GLU A 196 -17.59 33.47 1.42
C GLU A 196 -16.35 32.84 2.07
N GLU A 197 -15.72 31.85 1.44
CA GLU A 197 -14.52 31.22 1.99
C GLU A 197 -13.30 32.12 1.75
N ASN A 198 -13.02 32.99 2.72
CA ASN A 198 -11.77 33.76 2.80
C ASN A 198 -10.64 32.86 3.34
N LEU A 199 -9.42 33.09 2.86
CA LEU A 199 -8.21 32.45 3.39
C LEU A 199 -8.04 32.79 4.88
N ASN A 200 -8.43 31.85 5.75
CA ASN A 200 -8.30 32.02 7.19
C ASN A 200 -6.89 31.62 7.64
N TRP A 201 -5.98 32.60 7.60
CA TRP A 201 -4.58 32.44 8.03
C TRP A 201 -4.44 31.93 9.48
N ASN A 202 -5.41 32.21 10.36
CA ASN A 202 -5.36 31.71 11.74
C ASN A 202 -5.51 30.19 11.80
N ILE A 203 -6.35 29.60 10.94
CA ILE A 203 -6.50 28.14 10.85
C ILE A 203 -5.22 27.51 10.31
N GLN A 204 -4.63 28.10 9.27
CA GLN A 204 -3.38 27.61 8.68
C GLN A 204 -2.21 27.69 9.66
N LYS A 205 -2.09 28.80 10.39
CA LYS A 205 -1.12 28.95 11.49
C LYS A 205 -1.33 27.87 12.56
N LYS A 206 -2.58 27.59 12.93
CA LYS A 206 -2.90 26.52 13.89
C LYS A 206 -2.49 25.14 13.36
N TRP A 207 -2.73 24.83 12.09
CA TRP A 207 -2.32 23.55 11.50
C TRP A 207 -0.80 23.42 11.45
N PHE A 208 -0.10 24.49 11.08
CA PHE A 208 1.35 24.54 11.06
C PHE A 208 1.96 24.32 12.44
N LEU A 209 1.45 24.99 13.48
CA LEU A 209 1.89 24.79 14.86
C LEU A 209 1.67 23.36 15.37
N ASN A 210 0.72 22.63 14.78
CA ASN A 210 0.39 21.25 15.15
C ASN A 210 0.86 20.22 14.11
N ILE A 211 1.81 20.59 13.24
CA ILE A 211 2.33 19.71 12.19
C ILE A 211 3.16 18.54 12.75
N TRP A 212 3.70 18.71 13.96
CA TRP A 212 4.48 17.68 14.66
C TRP A 212 3.70 16.38 14.86
N LEU A 213 2.37 16.44 15.01
CA LEU A 213 1.54 15.25 15.23
C LEU A 213 1.41 14.36 13.98
N PRO A 214 0.93 14.87 12.81
CA PRO A 214 0.93 14.07 11.59
C PRO A 214 2.36 13.69 11.16
N LEU A 215 3.35 14.55 11.39
CA LEU A 215 4.76 14.18 11.17
C LEU A 215 5.15 12.95 12.01
N PHE A 216 4.95 13.00 13.32
CA PHE A 216 5.35 11.90 14.22
C PHE A 216 4.73 10.56 13.83
N ASN A 217 3.47 10.57 13.40
CA ASN A 217 2.73 9.37 13.00
C ASN A 217 3.16 8.83 11.61
N ASN A 218 3.44 9.72 10.65
CA ASN A 218 3.72 9.31 9.27
C ASN A 218 5.21 9.09 9.00
N PHE A 219 6.09 9.70 9.81
CA PHE A 219 7.54 9.67 9.59
C PHE A 219 8.20 8.28 9.70
N PRO A 220 7.68 7.29 10.47
CA PRO A 220 8.18 5.91 10.35
C PRO A 220 8.06 5.36 8.93
N ALA A 221 6.95 5.62 8.22
CA ALA A 221 6.80 5.14 6.84
C ALA A 221 7.81 5.79 5.88
N PHE A 222 8.14 7.07 6.10
CA PHE A 222 9.18 7.79 5.37
C PHE A 222 10.56 7.15 5.56
N ILE A 223 10.96 6.89 6.80
CA ILE A 223 12.26 6.27 7.12
C ILE A 223 12.33 4.85 6.52
N GLY A 224 11.23 4.11 6.58
CA GLY A 224 11.16 2.73 6.10
C GLY A 224 11.48 2.56 4.61
N GLY A 225 11.35 3.60 3.78
CA GLY A 225 11.69 3.53 2.35
C GLY A 225 13.18 3.70 2.03
N LEU A 226 14.00 4.13 3.00
CA LEU A 226 15.44 4.39 2.78
C LEU A 226 16.26 3.13 2.51
N ASP A 227 15.72 1.96 2.80
CA ASP A 227 16.35 0.66 2.54
C ASP A 227 16.65 0.46 1.05
N LEU A 228 15.70 0.81 0.18
CA LEU A 228 15.86 0.75 -1.27
C LEU A 228 16.82 1.82 -1.79
N PHE A 229 16.90 2.96 -1.12
CA PHE A 229 17.90 3.98 -1.44
C PHE A 229 19.31 3.48 -1.10
N ILE A 230 19.49 2.82 0.04
CA ILE A 230 20.77 2.25 0.47
C ILE A 230 21.30 1.25 -0.56
N ILE A 231 20.47 0.30 -1.01
CA ILE A 231 20.95 -0.68 -2.01
C ILE A 231 21.24 -0.04 -3.36
N ALA A 232 20.45 0.95 -3.78
CA ALA A 232 20.72 1.71 -5.01
C ALA A 232 22.05 2.45 -4.92
N PHE A 233 22.31 3.07 -3.76
CA PHE A 233 23.52 3.83 -3.47
C PHE A 233 24.77 2.95 -3.45
N LEU A 234 24.71 1.81 -2.76
CA LEU A 234 25.85 0.90 -2.63
C LEU A 234 26.15 0.15 -3.93
N THR A 235 25.12 -0.30 -4.65
CA THR A 235 25.29 -1.05 -5.91
C THR A 235 25.56 -0.17 -7.11
N LYS A 236 25.25 1.14 -7.02
CA LYS A 236 25.23 2.08 -8.16
C LYS A 236 24.41 1.55 -9.35
N SER A 237 23.37 0.74 -9.07
CA SER A 237 22.61 0.04 -10.10
C SER A 237 21.10 0.15 -9.88
N ALA A 238 20.41 0.49 -10.96
CA ALA A 238 18.96 0.51 -11.05
C ALA A 238 18.34 -0.90 -11.00
N ALA A 239 19.06 -1.93 -11.46
CA ALA A 239 18.56 -3.30 -11.56
C ALA A 239 18.18 -3.89 -10.19
N SER A 240 18.87 -3.51 -9.12
CA SER A 240 18.54 -3.96 -7.76
C SER A 240 17.12 -3.56 -7.35
N LEU A 241 16.71 -2.32 -7.66
CA LEU A 241 15.36 -1.85 -7.44
C LEU A 241 14.36 -2.57 -8.36
N ALA A 242 14.73 -2.87 -9.60
CA ALA A 242 13.86 -3.57 -10.54
C ALA A 242 13.46 -4.95 -9.99
N PHE A 243 14.44 -5.79 -9.65
CA PHE A 243 14.17 -7.13 -9.11
C PHE A 243 13.36 -7.07 -7.81
N TYR A 244 13.71 -6.16 -6.90
CA TYR A 244 12.97 -5.99 -5.65
C TYR A 244 11.52 -5.57 -5.89
N LYS A 245 11.29 -4.56 -6.74
CA LYS A 245 9.97 -3.96 -6.95
C LYS A 245 9.02 -4.85 -7.75
N VAL A 246 9.52 -5.66 -8.70
CA VAL A 246 8.66 -6.63 -9.40
C VAL A 246 8.18 -7.71 -8.43
N ALA A 247 9.07 -8.29 -7.61
CA ALA A 247 8.66 -9.25 -6.58
C ALA A 247 7.71 -8.61 -5.56
N LEU A 248 8.00 -7.38 -5.13
CA LEU A 248 7.16 -6.60 -4.22
C LEU A 248 5.74 -6.41 -4.76
N SER A 249 5.58 -6.14 -6.06
CA SER A 249 4.27 -5.89 -6.69
C SER A 249 3.30 -7.05 -6.56
N ILE A 250 3.82 -8.29 -6.47
CA ILE A 250 3.03 -9.49 -6.23
C ILE A 250 2.87 -9.75 -4.73
N ALA A 251 3.94 -9.59 -3.94
CA ALA A 251 3.88 -9.84 -2.50
C ALA A 251 2.88 -8.91 -1.78
N THR A 252 2.74 -7.66 -2.23
CA THR A 252 1.76 -6.71 -1.68
C THR A 252 0.31 -7.16 -1.87
N VAL A 253 0.02 -8.02 -2.85
CA VAL A 253 -1.33 -8.56 -3.08
C VAL A 253 -1.84 -9.31 -1.84
N ILE A 254 -0.94 -9.97 -1.11
CA ILE A 254 -1.27 -10.68 0.14
C ILE A 254 -1.84 -9.70 1.17
N SER A 255 -1.29 -8.48 1.28
CA SER A 255 -1.78 -7.47 2.22
C SER A 255 -3.17 -6.93 1.91
N TYR A 256 -3.73 -7.15 0.71
CA TYR A 256 -5.13 -6.78 0.44
C TYR A 256 -6.13 -7.60 1.25
N SER A 257 -5.72 -8.75 1.79
CA SER A 257 -6.53 -9.48 2.78
C SER A 257 -6.83 -8.66 4.04
N LEU A 258 -6.05 -7.61 4.37
CA LEU A 258 -6.38 -6.66 5.45
C LEU A 258 -7.71 -5.92 5.24
N GLY A 259 -8.27 -5.92 4.02
CA GLY A 259 -9.63 -5.44 3.79
C GLY A 259 -10.66 -6.14 4.67
N THR A 260 -10.41 -7.38 5.09
CA THR A 260 -11.29 -8.13 6.00
C THR A 260 -11.17 -7.71 7.47
N SER A 261 -10.08 -7.01 7.86
CA SER A 261 -9.83 -6.56 9.23
C SER A 261 -10.17 -5.09 9.47
N ILE A 262 -10.60 -4.35 8.44
CA ILE A 262 -10.80 -2.90 8.50
C ILE A 262 -11.79 -2.44 9.59
N ALA A 263 -12.74 -3.30 9.96
CA ALA A 263 -13.74 -3.01 10.98
C ALA A 263 -13.25 -3.24 12.41
N LEU A 264 -12.12 -3.93 12.60
CA LEU A 264 -11.61 -4.33 13.91
C LEU A 264 -11.27 -3.11 14.77
N TYR A 265 -10.45 -2.20 14.25
CA TYR A 265 -10.03 -1.02 15.01
C TYR A 265 -11.21 -0.14 15.47
N PRO A 266 -12.17 0.26 14.61
CA PRO A 266 -13.37 0.98 15.06
C PRO A 266 -14.26 0.21 16.04
N ASN A 267 -14.26 -1.13 15.96
CA ASN A 267 -15.05 -1.95 16.87
C ASN A 267 -14.42 -1.98 18.27
N LEU A 268 -13.10 -2.19 18.35
CA LEU A 268 -12.37 -2.17 19.63
C LEU A 268 -12.46 -0.82 20.35
N LEU A 269 -12.41 0.30 19.61
CA LEU A 269 -12.61 1.63 20.19
C LEU A 269 -13.99 1.80 20.87
N LYS A 270 -15.00 1.08 20.39
CA LYS A 270 -16.37 1.11 20.93
C LYS A 270 -16.59 0.11 22.09
N GLY A 271 -15.54 -0.58 22.53
CA GLY A 271 -15.63 -1.62 23.55
C GLY A 271 -15.81 -3.03 22.98
N GLY A 272 -15.35 -3.26 21.74
CA GLY A 272 -15.36 -4.59 21.12
C GLY A 272 -14.64 -5.64 21.97
N GLU A 273 -15.02 -6.89 21.76
CA GLU A 273 -14.61 -8.01 22.61
C GLU A 273 -13.46 -8.80 21.99
N ARG A 274 -12.83 -9.63 22.82
CA ARG A 274 -11.86 -10.64 22.40
C ARG A 274 -12.30 -11.43 21.17
N LYS A 275 -13.58 -11.83 21.12
CA LYS A 275 -14.13 -12.66 20.04
C LYS A 275 -14.05 -11.96 18.69
N ASP A 276 -14.16 -10.64 18.66
CA ASP A 276 -14.04 -9.84 17.44
C ASP A 276 -12.62 -9.92 16.84
N ILE A 277 -11.60 -10.01 17.69
CA ILE A 277 -10.21 -10.23 17.27
C ILE A 277 -10.05 -11.63 16.67
N GLU A 278 -10.56 -12.65 17.35
CA GLU A 278 -10.45 -14.06 16.91
C GLU A 278 -11.17 -14.30 15.58
N GLU A 279 -12.37 -13.74 15.40
CA GLU A 279 -13.12 -13.80 14.14
C GLU A 279 -12.42 -13.04 13.02
N THR A 280 -11.85 -11.86 13.32
CA THR A 280 -11.08 -11.08 12.34
C THR A 280 -9.84 -11.81 11.86
N LEU A 281 -9.05 -12.36 12.79
CA LEU A 281 -7.87 -13.17 12.45
C LEU A 281 -8.26 -14.37 11.60
N ASN A 282 -9.36 -15.02 11.96
CA ASN A 282 -9.84 -16.16 11.20
C ASN A 282 -10.20 -15.77 9.75
N PHE A 283 -10.98 -14.70 9.58
CA PHE A 283 -11.44 -14.28 8.26
C PHE A 283 -10.29 -13.77 7.39
N PHE A 284 -9.31 -13.08 7.99
CA PHE A 284 -8.07 -12.69 7.32
C PHE A 284 -7.28 -13.91 6.80
N LEU A 285 -7.10 -14.95 7.63
CA LEU A 285 -6.29 -16.12 7.28
C LEU A 285 -6.89 -16.96 6.14
N ILE A 286 -8.21 -16.94 5.95
CA ILE A 286 -8.88 -17.61 4.80
C ILE A 286 -8.32 -17.10 3.46
N PHE A 287 -7.98 -15.82 3.36
CA PHE A 287 -7.45 -15.24 2.12
C PHE A 287 -5.93 -15.16 2.12
N ALA A 288 -5.33 -14.76 3.23
CA ALA A 288 -3.90 -14.52 3.29
C ALA A 288 -3.09 -15.82 3.06
N ILE A 289 -3.52 -16.94 3.64
CA ILE A 289 -2.80 -18.23 3.53
C ILE A 289 -2.73 -18.78 2.09
N PRO A 290 -3.84 -18.96 1.35
CA PRO A 290 -3.75 -19.43 -0.05
C PRO A 290 -3.01 -18.45 -0.95
N MET A 291 -3.12 -17.14 -0.73
CA MET A 291 -2.35 -16.14 -1.48
C MET A 291 -0.85 -16.30 -1.25
N THR A 292 -0.40 -16.52 -0.01
CA THR A 292 1.01 -16.80 0.31
C THR A 292 1.50 -18.08 -0.37
N PHE A 293 0.74 -19.19 -0.30
CA PHE A 293 1.11 -20.43 -0.97
C PHE A 293 1.16 -20.27 -2.50
N GLY A 294 0.15 -19.63 -3.09
CA GLY A 294 0.12 -19.35 -4.53
C GLY A 294 1.34 -18.53 -4.98
N ALA A 295 1.67 -17.46 -4.26
CA ALA A 295 2.83 -16.62 -4.56
C ALA A 295 4.16 -17.38 -4.46
N ILE A 296 4.31 -18.28 -3.48
CA ILE A 296 5.53 -19.11 -3.33
C ILE A 296 5.65 -20.11 -4.48
N PHE A 297 4.60 -20.90 -4.73
CA PHE A 297 4.70 -22.04 -5.65
C PHE A 297 4.56 -21.65 -7.12
N LEU A 298 3.93 -20.51 -7.42
CA LEU A 298 3.87 -19.94 -8.77
C LEU A 298 4.85 -18.77 -8.95
N ALA A 299 5.85 -18.61 -8.07
CA ALA A 299 6.75 -17.45 -8.10
C ALA A 299 7.39 -17.24 -9.49
N LYS A 300 7.98 -18.28 -10.08
CA LYS A 300 8.56 -18.22 -11.42
C LYS A 300 7.50 -17.92 -12.51
N PRO A 301 6.42 -18.71 -12.67
CA PRO A 301 5.38 -18.43 -13.65
C PRO A 301 4.75 -17.03 -13.53
N ILE A 302 4.55 -16.53 -12.31
CA ILE A 302 4.01 -15.19 -12.07
C ILE A 302 5.01 -14.12 -12.51
N LEU A 303 6.27 -14.25 -12.13
CA LEU A 303 7.30 -13.27 -12.52
C LEU A 303 7.54 -13.28 -14.03
N HIS A 304 7.43 -14.46 -14.67
CA HIS A 304 7.47 -14.60 -16.12
C HIS A 304 6.37 -13.78 -16.81
N ILE A 305 5.19 -13.54 -16.18
CA ILE A 305 4.14 -12.68 -16.75
C ILE A 305 4.70 -11.28 -17.07
N PHE A 306 5.52 -10.73 -16.17
CA PHE A 306 6.14 -9.42 -16.35
C PHE A 306 7.21 -9.44 -17.45
N LYS A 307 8.15 -10.40 -17.36
CA LYS A 307 9.20 -10.65 -18.35
C LYS A 307 9.97 -11.92 -17.95
N PRO A 308 10.48 -12.76 -18.88
CA PRO A 308 11.24 -13.96 -18.53
C PRO A 308 12.46 -13.67 -17.66
N GLU A 309 13.14 -12.55 -17.88
CA GLU A 309 14.33 -12.16 -17.13
C GLU A 309 14.03 -11.88 -15.64
N TYR A 310 12.76 -11.63 -15.28
CA TYR A 310 12.37 -11.47 -13.87
C TYR A 310 12.21 -12.81 -13.13
N GLU A 311 12.27 -13.96 -13.80
CA GLU A 311 12.25 -15.27 -13.13
C GLU A 311 13.40 -15.43 -12.12
N GLU A 312 14.53 -14.74 -12.34
CA GLU A 312 15.66 -14.70 -11.41
C GLU A 312 15.27 -14.14 -10.03
N ALA A 313 14.28 -13.25 -9.98
CA ALA A 313 13.73 -12.70 -8.75
C ALA A 313 12.74 -13.63 -8.03
N SER A 314 12.54 -14.86 -8.52
CA SER A 314 11.62 -15.84 -7.90
C SER A 314 11.93 -16.10 -6.43
N THR A 315 13.21 -16.19 -6.06
CA THR A 315 13.63 -16.32 -4.66
C THR A 315 13.18 -15.12 -3.81
N LEU A 316 13.24 -13.88 -4.34
CA LEU A 316 12.74 -12.71 -3.63
C LEU A 316 11.24 -12.86 -3.33
N LEU A 317 10.44 -13.24 -4.32
CA LEU A 317 9.00 -13.41 -4.14
C LEU A 317 8.67 -14.54 -3.14
N ILE A 318 9.39 -15.67 -3.21
CA ILE A 318 9.21 -16.80 -2.28
C ILE A 318 9.40 -16.36 -0.82
N PHE A 319 10.41 -15.54 -0.53
CA PHE A 319 10.68 -15.05 0.82
C PHE A 319 9.82 -13.81 1.20
N MET A 320 9.46 -12.96 0.24
CA MET A 320 8.55 -11.82 0.46
C MET A 320 7.13 -12.28 0.78
N ALA A 321 6.64 -13.36 0.19
CA ALA A 321 5.28 -13.84 0.42
C ALA A 321 4.96 -14.10 1.93
N PRO A 322 5.74 -14.91 2.67
CA PRO A 322 5.54 -15.09 4.11
C PRO A 322 5.87 -13.82 4.92
N GLN A 323 6.82 -12.99 4.47
CA GLN A 323 7.10 -11.70 5.10
C GLN A 323 5.87 -10.78 5.06
N PHE A 324 5.17 -10.71 3.92
CA PHE A 324 3.97 -9.89 3.77
C PHE A 324 2.78 -10.43 4.57
N LEU A 325 2.68 -11.74 4.75
CA LEU A 325 1.75 -12.35 5.70
C LEU A 325 2.04 -11.89 7.15
N LEU A 326 3.31 -11.96 7.58
CA LEU A 326 3.74 -11.50 8.91
C LEU A 326 3.48 -10.00 9.11
N LYS A 327 3.81 -9.18 8.11
CA LYS A 327 3.57 -7.73 8.13
C LYS A 327 2.09 -7.40 8.26
N SER A 328 1.23 -8.16 7.57
CA SER A 328 -0.21 -7.99 7.64
C SER A 328 -0.76 -8.40 9.02
N LEU A 329 -0.31 -9.53 9.58
CA LEU A 329 -0.67 -9.89 10.97
C LEU A 329 -0.19 -8.84 11.99
N THR A 330 1.01 -8.30 11.80
CA THR A 330 1.55 -7.22 12.62
C THR A 330 0.66 -5.98 12.59
N HIS A 331 0.06 -5.66 11.45
CA HIS A 331 -0.90 -4.57 11.32
C HIS A 331 -2.16 -4.82 12.16
N ILE A 332 -2.74 -6.02 12.07
CA ILE A 332 -3.91 -6.41 12.87
C ILE A 332 -3.60 -6.32 14.37
N PHE A 333 -2.42 -6.78 14.80
CA PHE A 333 -2.01 -6.64 16.20
C PHE A 333 -1.80 -5.19 16.61
N GLY A 334 -1.31 -4.34 15.70
CA GLY A 334 -1.25 -2.89 15.88
C GLY A 334 -2.64 -2.29 16.13
N ASP A 335 -3.63 -2.68 15.35
CA ASP A 335 -5.03 -2.27 15.52
C ASP A 335 -5.58 -2.68 16.88
N VAL A 336 -5.22 -3.87 17.39
CA VAL A 336 -5.59 -4.32 18.74
C VAL A 336 -4.91 -3.46 19.81
N ILE A 337 -3.61 -3.23 19.68
CA ILE A 337 -2.82 -2.45 20.65
C ILE A 337 -3.37 -1.03 20.78
N VAL A 338 -3.65 -0.38 19.66
CA VAL A 338 -4.11 1.01 19.61
C VAL A 338 -5.61 1.09 19.88
N GLY A 339 -6.42 0.14 19.41
CA GLY A 339 -7.87 0.16 19.52
C GLY A 339 -8.42 -0.08 20.93
N VAL A 340 -7.65 -0.71 21.82
CA VAL A 340 -8.01 -0.95 23.23
C VAL A 340 -7.55 0.18 24.14
N GLU A 341 -6.80 1.17 23.64
CA GLU A 341 -6.36 2.31 24.45
C GLU A 341 -7.53 3.29 24.66
N GLU A 342 -7.74 3.72 25.91
CA GLU A 342 -8.83 4.64 26.29
C GLU A 342 -8.32 5.99 26.81
N ILE A 343 -7.00 6.22 26.74
CA ILE A 343 -6.34 7.38 27.35
C ILE A 343 -6.79 8.73 26.77
N ASP A 344 -7.46 8.69 25.62
CA ASP A 344 -8.00 9.81 24.87
C ASP A 344 -9.49 10.12 25.20
N LYS A 345 -10.15 9.32 26.06
CA LYS A 345 -11.53 9.57 26.51
C LYS A 345 -11.67 10.64 27.62
N GLY A 346 -10.57 11.12 28.20
CA GLY A 346 -10.57 12.11 29.29
C GLY A 346 -9.56 13.25 29.09
N ASP A 347 -9.24 13.99 30.14
CA ASP A 347 -8.25 15.08 30.07
C ASP A 347 -6.85 14.55 29.75
N ILE A 348 -6.40 14.85 28.53
CA ILE A 348 -5.15 14.37 27.95
C ILE A 348 -4.00 15.21 28.52
N SER A 349 -3.22 14.64 29.43
CA SER A 349 -1.92 15.21 29.78
C SER A 349 -0.81 14.66 28.88
N PHE A 350 0.09 15.52 28.43
CA PHE A 350 1.20 15.14 27.54
C PHE A 350 2.07 14.00 28.13
N LYS A 351 2.31 14.03 29.46
CA LYS A 351 3.04 12.97 30.17
C LYS A 351 2.32 11.62 30.13
N LYS A 352 0.97 11.60 30.17
CA LYS A 352 0.18 10.37 30.04
C LYS A 352 0.25 9.85 28.60
N LEU A 353 0.16 10.74 27.60
CA LEU A 353 0.26 10.38 26.18
C LEU A 353 1.59 9.69 25.86
N LEU A 354 2.73 10.19 26.36
CA LEU A 354 4.05 9.58 26.14
C LEU A 354 4.17 8.14 26.69
N LYS A 355 3.37 7.79 27.70
CA LYS A 355 3.36 6.43 28.28
C LYS A 355 2.35 5.50 27.61
N SER A 356 1.45 6.03 26.80
CA SER A 356 0.36 5.29 26.15
C SER A 356 0.83 4.38 25.02
N LYS A 357 -0.02 3.43 24.64
CA LYS A 357 0.15 2.59 23.46
C LYS A 357 0.13 3.42 22.17
N LEU A 358 -0.59 4.55 22.14
CA LEU A 358 -0.62 5.48 21.00
C LEU A 358 0.74 6.08 20.68
N PHE A 359 1.59 6.30 21.69
CA PHE A 359 2.96 6.77 21.48
C PHE A 359 3.94 5.61 21.26
N LYS A 360 3.79 4.53 22.05
CA LYS A 360 4.69 3.37 21.99
C LYS A 360 4.61 2.61 20.67
N TRP A 361 3.45 2.56 20.02
CA TRP A 361 3.29 1.85 18.75
C TRP A 361 4.08 2.50 17.59
N PRO A 362 3.97 3.82 17.33
CA PRO A 362 4.89 4.51 16.42
C PRO A 362 6.37 4.32 16.81
N LEU A 363 6.70 4.38 18.10
CA LEU A 363 8.08 4.18 18.59
C LEU A 363 8.65 2.80 18.21
N LEU A 364 7.86 1.72 18.31
CA LEU A 364 8.27 0.39 17.86
C LEU A 364 8.56 0.35 16.36
N ASN A 365 7.80 1.09 15.55
CA ASN A 365 8.05 1.20 14.11
C ASN A 365 9.35 1.95 13.80
N TYR A 366 9.69 3.00 14.57
CA TYR A 366 11.01 3.64 14.47
C TYR A 366 12.14 2.66 14.76
N ILE A 367 12.03 1.86 15.82
CA ILE A 367 13.04 0.86 16.18
C ILE A 367 13.18 -0.20 15.07
N ARG A 368 12.04 -0.71 14.56
CA ARG A 368 12.03 -1.64 13.42
C ARG A 368 12.75 -1.06 12.21
N ASN A 369 12.50 0.20 11.87
CA ASN A 369 13.12 0.82 10.71
C ASN A 369 14.61 1.09 10.92
N ALA A 370 15.03 1.53 12.11
CA ALA A 370 16.44 1.67 12.44
C ALA A 370 17.17 0.32 12.26
N LEU A 371 16.60 -0.77 12.80
CA LEU A 371 17.13 -2.11 12.64
C LEU A 371 17.21 -2.52 11.16
N ALA A 372 16.13 -2.35 10.40
CA ALA A 372 16.08 -2.70 8.98
C ALA A 372 17.13 -1.95 8.15
N LEU A 373 17.29 -0.64 8.37
CA LEU A 373 18.25 0.19 7.63
C LEU A 373 19.70 -0.18 7.97
N THR A 374 20.01 -0.35 9.26
CA THR A 374 21.35 -0.78 9.69
C THR A 374 21.71 -2.13 9.09
N LEU A 375 20.80 -3.12 9.19
CA LEU A 375 21.03 -4.44 8.61
C LEU A 375 21.13 -4.41 7.08
N THR A 376 20.32 -3.58 6.41
CA THR A 376 20.38 -3.42 4.95
C THR A 376 21.74 -2.90 4.51
N TYR A 377 22.26 -1.88 5.20
CA TYR A 377 23.60 -1.34 4.93
C TYR A 377 24.68 -2.40 5.16
N VAL A 378 24.67 -3.08 6.31
CA VAL A 378 25.68 -4.07 6.68
C VAL A 378 25.65 -5.28 5.73
N PHE A 379 24.48 -5.87 5.48
CA PHE A 379 24.36 -7.04 4.61
C PHE A 379 24.73 -6.72 3.17
N THR A 380 24.31 -5.57 2.66
CA THR A 380 24.63 -5.16 1.28
C THR A 380 26.12 -4.87 1.12
N SER A 381 26.76 -4.20 2.07
CA SER A 381 28.20 -3.95 2.03
C SER A 381 29.02 -5.24 2.10
N LEU A 382 28.63 -6.21 2.95
CA LEU A 382 29.23 -7.54 2.99
C LEU A 382 29.07 -8.28 1.66
N ILE A 383 27.87 -8.30 1.08
CA ILE A 383 27.63 -8.95 -0.22
C ILE A 383 28.52 -8.34 -1.31
N LEU A 384 28.59 -7.01 -1.39
CA LEU A 384 29.42 -6.34 -2.41
C LEU A 384 30.92 -6.61 -2.22
N THR A 385 31.36 -6.91 -1.00
CA THR A 385 32.77 -7.23 -0.71
C THR A 385 33.13 -8.66 -1.17
N TYR A 386 32.22 -9.63 -0.98
CA TYR A 386 32.51 -11.04 -1.18
C TYR A 386 31.90 -11.66 -2.45
N PHE A 387 30.88 -11.04 -3.04
CA PHE A 387 30.15 -11.54 -4.21
C PHE A 387 30.15 -10.49 -5.33
N LEU A 388 31.10 -10.61 -6.26
CA LEU A 388 31.27 -9.69 -7.39
C LEU A 388 30.29 -9.97 -8.54
N SER A 389 29.77 -11.20 -8.68
CA SER A 389 28.80 -11.58 -9.72
C SER A 389 27.35 -11.35 -9.26
N ASN A 390 26.47 -10.90 -10.17
CA ASN A 390 25.04 -10.64 -9.91
C ASN A 390 24.74 -9.71 -8.70
N SER A 391 25.59 -8.71 -8.47
CA SER A 391 25.51 -7.79 -7.33
C SER A 391 24.14 -7.14 -7.12
N ALA A 392 23.40 -6.86 -8.20
CA ALA A 392 22.07 -6.24 -8.14
C ALA A 392 21.00 -7.13 -7.48
N LEU A 393 20.92 -8.41 -7.88
CA LEU A 393 19.95 -9.37 -7.33
C LEU A 393 20.28 -9.69 -5.86
N TYR A 394 21.56 -9.92 -5.56
CA TYR A 394 21.99 -10.21 -4.20
C TYR A 394 21.80 -9.01 -3.26
N ALA A 395 21.99 -7.77 -3.73
CA ALA A 395 21.66 -6.58 -2.96
C ALA A 395 20.15 -6.41 -2.70
N ALA A 396 19.30 -6.77 -3.68
CA ALA A 396 17.86 -6.84 -3.42
C ALA A 396 17.55 -7.89 -2.34
N PHE A 397 18.26 -9.02 -2.36
CA PHE A 397 18.09 -10.09 -1.38
C PHE A 397 18.61 -9.71 0.02
N SER A 398 19.72 -8.97 0.17
CA SER A 398 20.17 -8.46 1.47
C SER A 398 19.16 -7.50 2.09
N CYS A 399 18.60 -6.60 1.29
CA CYS A 399 17.53 -5.71 1.74
C CYS A 399 16.31 -6.49 2.21
N LEU A 400 15.90 -7.52 1.45
CA LEU A 400 14.82 -8.42 1.85
C LEU A 400 15.13 -9.12 3.18
N LEU A 401 16.31 -9.70 3.34
CA LEU A 401 16.71 -10.40 4.56
C LEU A 401 16.72 -9.47 5.78
N ALA A 402 17.27 -8.26 5.63
CA ALA A 402 17.25 -7.24 6.67
C ALA A 402 15.82 -6.86 7.09
N ASN A 403 14.93 -6.68 6.11
CA ASN A 403 13.53 -6.39 6.38
C ASN A 403 12.80 -7.57 7.05
N ILE A 404 13.08 -8.82 6.66
CA ILE A 404 12.51 -10.01 7.31
C ILE A 404 12.89 -10.05 8.79
N ILE A 405 14.17 -9.85 9.12
CA ILE A 405 14.63 -9.84 10.52
C ILE A 405 13.92 -8.74 11.32
N ALA A 406 13.84 -7.54 10.75
CA ALA A 406 13.17 -6.41 11.39
C ALA A 406 11.65 -6.61 11.55
N ASP A 407 11.00 -7.24 10.57
CA ASP A 407 9.57 -7.56 10.61
C ASP A 407 9.27 -8.70 11.57
N VAL A 408 10.13 -9.72 11.68
CA VAL A 408 10.00 -10.78 12.70
C VAL A 408 10.13 -10.20 14.11
N PHE A 409 11.07 -9.27 14.32
CA PHE A 409 11.18 -8.53 15.58
C PHE A 409 9.89 -7.76 15.91
N LEU A 410 9.39 -6.96 14.96
CA LEU A 410 8.19 -6.15 15.17
C LEU A 410 6.95 -7.03 15.36
N PHE A 411 6.78 -8.09 14.57
CA PHE A 411 5.72 -9.07 14.71
C PHE A 411 5.71 -9.68 16.11
N SER A 412 6.87 -10.11 16.59
CA SER A 412 6.99 -10.73 17.92
C SER A 412 6.58 -9.75 19.02
N LYS A 413 7.01 -8.49 18.93
CA LYS A 413 6.60 -7.44 19.88
C LYS A 413 5.10 -7.13 19.77
N ALA A 414 4.58 -6.98 18.55
CA ALA A 414 3.18 -6.69 18.31
C ALA A 414 2.27 -7.80 18.85
N PHE A 415 2.59 -9.07 18.57
CA PHE A 415 1.86 -10.23 19.08
C PHE A 415 1.83 -10.25 20.61
N LEU A 416 2.99 -10.18 21.27
CA LEU A 416 3.08 -10.19 22.73
C LEU A 416 2.36 -9.00 23.38
N THR A 417 2.49 -7.79 22.82
CA THR A 417 1.82 -6.60 23.35
C THR A 417 0.32 -6.63 23.10
N SER A 418 -0.14 -7.19 21.98
CA SER A 418 -1.57 -7.35 21.69
C SER A 418 -2.24 -8.33 22.66
N ILE A 419 -1.61 -9.47 22.95
CA ILE A 419 -2.11 -10.43 23.96
C ILE A 419 -2.17 -9.80 25.34
N LYS A 420 -1.16 -9.01 25.72
CA LYS A 420 -1.16 -8.27 27.00
C LYS A 420 -2.22 -7.17 27.04
N ALA A 421 -2.55 -6.57 25.89
CA ALA A 421 -3.57 -5.53 25.80
C ALA A 421 -4.99 -6.12 25.92
N MET A 422 -5.24 -7.23 25.24
CA MET A 422 -6.49 -7.98 25.30
C MET A 422 -6.19 -9.45 25.00
N PRO A 423 -6.31 -10.37 25.97
CA PRO A 423 -6.01 -11.79 25.73
C PRO A 423 -6.99 -12.41 24.73
N PHE A 424 -6.47 -12.97 23.64
CA PHE A 424 -7.23 -13.71 22.62
C PHE A 424 -6.52 -15.00 22.22
N ASN A 425 -7.25 -15.97 21.66
CA ASN A 425 -6.69 -17.20 21.12
C ASN A 425 -6.42 -17.04 19.64
N PHE A 426 -5.17 -17.29 19.24
CA PHE A 426 -4.87 -17.39 17.82
C PHE A 426 -5.55 -18.65 17.22
N PRO A 427 -6.23 -18.57 16.06
CA PRO A 427 -7.04 -19.66 15.53
C PRO A 427 -6.21 -20.78 14.87
N LEU A 428 -5.33 -21.43 15.64
CA LEU A 428 -4.38 -22.45 15.17
C LEU A 428 -5.06 -23.64 14.47
N ASN A 429 -6.17 -24.12 15.02
CA ASN A 429 -6.92 -25.22 14.41
C ASN A 429 -7.45 -24.87 13.01
N LYS A 430 -7.86 -23.62 12.81
CA LYS A 430 -8.36 -23.14 11.51
C LYS A 430 -7.20 -22.87 10.56
N LEU A 431 -6.11 -22.28 11.05
CA LEU A 431 -4.87 -22.13 10.29
C LEU A 431 -4.41 -23.47 9.70
N PHE A 432 -4.42 -24.55 10.49
CA PHE A 432 -4.04 -25.89 10.01
C PHE A 432 -4.90 -26.34 8.82
N LYS A 433 -6.23 -26.16 8.90
CA LYS A 433 -7.14 -26.49 7.79
C LYS A 433 -6.87 -25.62 6.56
N TYR A 434 -6.58 -24.34 6.75
CA TYR A 434 -6.30 -23.42 5.64
C TYR A 434 -5.00 -23.78 4.95
N CYS A 435 -3.97 -24.15 5.71
CA CYS A 435 -2.74 -24.71 5.16
C CYS A 435 -2.99 -26.02 4.41
N LEU A 436 -3.79 -26.94 4.96
CA LEU A 436 -4.12 -28.21 4.30
C LEU A 436 -4.83 -27.99 2.96
N ALA A 437 -5.84 -27.11 2.91
CA ALA A 437 -6.52 -26.75 1.67
C ALA A 437 -5.56 -26.08 0.66
N SER A 438 -4.65 -25.22 1.12
CA SER A 438 -3.63 -24.59 0.27
C SER A 438 -2.60 -25.59 -0.27
N ILE A 439 -2.24 -26.62 0.50
CA ILE A 439 -1.36 -27.70 0.02
C ILE A 439 -2.04 -28.47 -1.12
N LEU A 440 -3.33 -28.82 -0.96
CA LEU A 440 -4.10 -29.49 -2.01
C LEU A 440 -4.21 -28.62 -3.27
N MET A 441 -4.47 -27.32 -3.11
CA MET A 441 -4.42 -26.34 -4.20
C MET A 441 -3.06 -26.39 -4.91
N VAL A 442 -1.95 -26.32 -4.16
CA VAL A 442 -0.60 -26.32 -4.72
C VAL A 442 -0.28 -27.59 -5.48
N ILE A 443 -0.76 -28.76 -5.04
CA ILE A 443 -0.59 -30.02 -5.78
C ILE A 443 -1.21 -29.88 -7.18
N VAL A 444 -2.43 -29.33 -7.29
CA VAL A 444 -3.07 -29.08 -8.59
C VAL A 444 -2.28 -28.06 -9.41
N LEU A 445 -1.84 -26.96 -8.81
CA LEU A 445 -1.05 -25.93 -9.50
C LEU A 445 0.26 -26.50 -10.07
N LYS A 446 0.92 -27.40 -9.35
CA LYS A 446 2.15 -28.07 -9.82
C LYS A 446 1.89 -29.05 -10.96
N VAL A 447 0.75 -29.73 -10.96
CA VAL A 447 0.37 -30.62 -12.06
C VAL A 447 0.09 -29.81 -13.34
N LEU A 448 -0.53 -28.63 -13.21
CA LEU A 448 -0.78 -27.74 -14.35
C LEU A 448 0.49 -27.11 -14.92
N ASN A 449 1.48 -26.82 -14.06
CA ASN A 449 2.80 -26.28 -14.40
C ASN A 449 2.78 -25.20 -15.52
N PRO A 450 2.13 -24.05 -15.29
CA PRO A 450 1.91 -23.07 -16.34
C PRO A 450 3.23 -22.44 -16.79
N VAL A 451 3.43 -22.35 -18.10
CA VAL A 451 4.63 -21.74 -18.71
C VAL A 451 4.29 -20.38 -19.30
N LYS A 452 3.13 -20.24 -19.95
CA LYS A 452 2.71 -18.99 -20.60
C LYS A 452 1.94 -18.09 -19.66
N SER A 453 1.97 -16.77 -19.92
CA SER A 453 1.31 -15.79 -19.06
C SER A 453 -0.20 -15.99 -18.91
N ILE A 454 -0.91 -16.32 -19.99
CA ILE A 454 -2.36 -16.60 -19.95
C ILE A 454 -2.63 -17.89 -19.16
N GLU A 455 -1.83 -18.93 -19.39
CA GLU A 455 -1.92 -20.19 -18.65
C GLU A 455 -1.71 -19.97 -17.15
N THR A 456 -0.75 -19.12 -16.76
CA THR A 456 -0.52 -18.75 -15.36
C THR A 456 -1.76 -18.09 -14.75
N LEU A 457 -2.40 -17.14 -15.45
CA LEU A 457 -3.61 -16.48 -14.96
C LEU A 457 -4.78 -17.46 -14.80
N ILE A 458 -4.99 -18.34 -15.78
CA ILE A 458 -6.01 -19.40 -15.71
C ILE A 458 -5.71 -20.33 -14.52
N THR A 459 -4.45 -20.71 -14.34
CA THR A 459 -3.98 -21.60 -13.28
C THR A 459 -4.20 -21.00 -11.89
N ILE A 460 -3.98 -19.69 -11.72
CA ILE A 460 -4.33 -18.96 -10.49
C ILE A 460 -5.84 -19.07 -10.20
N GLY A 461 -6.68 -18.88 -11.23
CA GLY A 461 -8.14 -19.00 -11.11
C GLY A 461 -8.57 -20.42 -10.70
N ILE A 462 -8.01 -21.45 -11.33
CA ILE A 462 -8.24 -22.85 -10.97
C ILE A 462 -7.80 -23.10 -9.53
N GLY A 463 -6.63 -22.61 -9.13
CA GLY A 463 -6.13 -22.72 -7.76
C GLY A 463 -7.11 -22.17 -6.73
N ALA A 464 -7.65 -20.97 -6.97
CA ALA A 464 -8.65 -20.37 -6.09
C ALA A 464 -9.90 -21.25 -5.96
N ILE A 465 -10.41 -21.78 -7.07
CA ILE A 465 -11.58 -22.69 -7.06
C ILE A 465 -11.28 -23.95 -6.26
N VAL A 466 -10.12 -24.58 -6.47
CA VAL A 466 -9.70 -25.78 -5.73
C VAL A 466 -9.60 -25.48 -4.25
N TYR A 467 -8.93 -24.40 -3.86
CA TYR A 467 -8.77 -23.99 -2.47
C TYR A 467 -10.13 -23.84 -1.78
N PHE A 468 -11.04 -23.04 -2.35
CA PHE A 468 -12.35 -22.79 -1.73
C PHE A 468 -13.22 -24.04 -1.71
N THR A 469 -13.10 -24.92 -2.70
CA THR A 469 -13.79 -26.22 -2.72
C THR A 469 -13.28 -27.13 -1.61
N CYS A 470 -11.96 -27.30 -1.49
CA CYS A 470 -11.35 -28.06 -0.40
C CYS A 470 -11.73 -27.50 0.97
N LEU A 471 -11.67 -26.17 1.12
CA LEU A 471 -12.04 -25.49 2.35
C LEU A 471 -13.50 -25.73 2.73
N PHE A 472 -14.40 -25.66 1.74
CA PHE A 472 -15.81 -25.99 1.92
C PHE A 472 -16.01 -27.44 2.37
N LEU A 473 -15.16 -28.40 1.99
CA LEU A 473 -15.29 -29.79 2.44
C LEU A 473 -14.80 -29.97 3.89
N ILE A 474 -13.67 -29.36 4.26
CA ILE A 474 -12.98 -29.62 5.53
C ILE A 474 -13.42 -28.71 6.69
N ASP A 475 -13.97 -27.52 6.41
CA ASP A 475 -14.32 -26.55 7.45
C ASP A 475 -15.83 -26.34 7.56
N PHE A 476 -16.41 -26.80 8.68
CA PHE A 476 -17.85 -26.68 8.93
C PHE A 476 -18.29 -25.22 9.13
N GLU A 477 -17.49 -24.42 9.82
CA GLU A 477 -17.84 -23.03 10.11
C GLU A 477 -17.85 -22.20 8.82
N PHE A 478 -16.83 -22.35 7.98
CA PHE A 478 -16.79 -21.77 6.64
C PHE A 478 -18.01 -22.18 5.80
N ARG A 479 -18.40 -23.47 5.81
CA ARG A 479 -19.65 -23.92 5.14
C ARG A 479 -20.88 -23.18 5.65
N THR A 480 -21.01 -22.99 6.96
CA THR A 480 -22.18 -22.31 7.52
C THR A 480 -22.21 -20.83 7.15
N VAL A 481 -21.06 -20.14 7.20
CA VAL A 481 -20.93 -18.73 6.80
C VAL A 481 -21.21 -18.58 5.30
N PHE A 482 -20.64 -19.46 4.47
CA PHE A 482 -20.86 -19.46 3.02
C PHE A 482 -22.33 -19.69 2.66
N LYS A 483 -23.00 -20.66 3.30
CA LYS A 483 -24.44 -20.90 3.11
C LYS A 483 -25.28 -19.67 3.51
N LYS A 484 -24.97 -19.04 4.65
CA LYS A 484 -25.65 -17.81 5.09
C LYS A 484 -25.43 -16.66 4.10
N LEU A 485 -24.21 -16.49 3.60
CA LEU A 485 -23.87 -15.47 2.59
C LEU A 485 -24.63 -15.71 1.28
N PHE A 486 -24.67 -16.96 0.80
CA PHE A 486 -25.39 -17.34 -0.41
C PHE A 486 -26.89 -17.09 -0.29
N VAL A 487 -27.50 -17.44 0.85
CA VAL A 487 -28.91 -17.14 1.13
C VAL A 487 -29.16 -15.63 1.18
N TYR A 488 -28.27 -14.86 1.83
CA TYR A 488 -28.36 -13.41 1.90
C TYR A 488 -28.27 -12.74 0.52
N ILE A 489 -27.34 -13.18 -0.33
CA ILE A 489 -27.19 -12.70 -1.71
C ILE A 489 -28.44 -13.06 -2.52
N LYS A 490 -28.91 -14.32 -2.45
CA LYS A 490 -30.12 -14.76 -3.16
C LYS A 490 -31.37 -13.98 -2.76
N ARG A 491 -31.52 -13.68 -1.47
CA ARG A 491 -32.65 -12.89 -0.92
C ARG A 491 -32.59 -11.42 -1.32
N ASN A 492 -31.39 -10.86 -1.46
CA ASN A 492 -31.25 -9.48 -1.88
C ASN A 492 -31.25 -9.33 -3.40
N TYR A 493 -30.84 -10.34 -4.18
CA TYR A 493 -30.91 -10.32 -5.64
C TYR A 493 -32.36 -10.17 -6.15
N SER A 494 -33.35 -10.68 -5.41
CA SER A 494 -34.78 -10.46 -5.70
C SER A 494 -35.29 -9.04 -5.37
N LEU A 495 -34.49 -8.20 -4.73
CA LEU A 495 -34.79 -6.78 -4.47
C LEU A 495 -34.16 -5.84 -5.52
N TRP A 496 -33.33 -6.38 -6.43
CA TRP A 496 -32.67 -5.65 -7.53
C TRP A 496 -33.22 -6.00 -8.92
N LYS A 497 -34.17 -6.95 -9.01
CA LYS A 497 -35.17 -7.01 -10.07
C LYS A 497 -36.36 -6.19 -9.63
#